data_AF-A0A813BNY9-F1
#
_entry.id   AF-A0A813BNY9-F1
#
_cell.length_a   1.000
_cell.length_b   1.000
_cell.length_c   1.000
_cell.angle_alpha   90.00
_cell.angle_beta   90.00
_cell.angle_gamma   90.00
#
_symmetry.space_group_name_H-M   'P 1'
#
loop_
_entity.id
_entity.type
_entity.pdbx_description
1 polymer ?
#
loop_
_entity_poly.entity_id
_entity_poly.type
_entity_poly.pdbx_seq_one_letter_code
_entity_poly.pdbx_strand_id
1 'polypeptide(L)'
;MFSSSDLRFWSNANDSALLLPGVTHAHHLPWPDTLRQSRVPPSSPPRYFLTFQGLWNVGKGGTSFVRLNMAAILNSTKKLPKAMKSSAGEPLPLPSVSYEPPSDVFISIAGQEPHFKEKRHYYSLFDSAYSLVMHGHGRWSYRLMECLSGGAIPVIMAEGWCLPYEELIDWEQISVQRPEAMGLDPRALIEGLTRDPERINATRKRVAEVYEKHFGTYQSRITALLRSAVLWKQAWQERERSTLRMLADVFVKEHPDKVLKYLSADRADEARTTNGTSAR
;
A
#
# COMPACT_ATOMS: atom_id res chain seq x y z
N MET A 1 -5.17 2.50 17.48
CA MET A 1 -4.77 1.51 16.47
C MET A 1 -5.80 1.61 15.34
N PHE A 2 -5.49 2.37 14.29
CA PHE A 2 -6.46 2.82 13.26
C PHE A 2 -5.98 2.44 11.86
N SER A 3 -5.69 1.17 11.61
CA SER A 3 -5.28 0.72 10.28
C SER A 3 -6.05 -0.52 9.93
N SER A 4 -6.38 -0.65 8.64
CA SER A 4 -7.01 -1.82 8.05
C SER A 4 -6.52 -3.12 8.68
N SER A 5 -7.44 -3.98 9.14
CA SER A 5 -7.11 -5.32 9.62
C SER A 5 -7.17 -6.23 8.41
N ASP A 6 -5.99 -6.74 8.08
CA ASP A 6 -5.92 -7.91 7.27
C ASP A 6 -6.46 -9.10 8.07
N LEU A 7 -7.53 -9.74 7.60
CA LEU A 7 -8.09 -10.92 8.25
C LEU A 7 -7.36 -12.21 7.86
N ARG A 8 -6.33 -12.10 7.02
CA ARG A 8 -5.36 -13.14 6.75
C ARG A 8 -4.41 -13.15 7.94
N PHE A 9 -4.34 -14.24 8.73
CA PHE A 9 -3.29 -14.44 9.74
C PHE A 9 -1.94 -13.95 9.14
N TRP A 10 -1.08 -13.15 9.78
CA TRP A 10 -0.53 -13.24 11.13
C TRP A 10 0.28 -11.97 11.45
N SER A 11 0.79 -11.86 12.69
CA SER A 11 1.76 -10.87 13.19
C SER A 11 1.69 -9.46 12.60
N ASN A 12 0.93 -8.57 13.27
CA ASN A 12 1.08 -7.11 13.14
C ASN A 12 2.53 -6.64 13.41
N ALA A 13 3.43 -7.55 13.81
CA ALA A 13 4.83 -7.31 14.03
C ALA A 13 5.76 -7.53 12.83
N ASN A 14 5.29 -8.08 11.71
CA ASN A 14 6.12 -8.28 10.54
C ASN A 14 5.34 -7.99 9.25
N ASP A 15 5.44 -6.76 8.78
CA ASP A 15 4.83 -6.33 7.52
C ASP A 15 5.66 -6.72 6.29
N SER A 16 6.76 -7.48 6.43
CA SER A 16 7.45 -8.14 5.30
C SER A 16 6.84 -9.49 4.96
N ALA A 17 6.09 -10.09 5.90
CA ALA A 17 5.56 -11.44 5.76
C ALA A 17 4.70 -11.58 4.50
N LEU A 18 4.71 -12.79 3.94
CA LEU A 18 3.82 -13.16 2.85
C LEU A 18 2.38 -13.00 3.31
N LEU A 19 1.57 -12.37 2.48
CA LEU A 19 0.15 -12.26 2.74
C LEU A 19 -0.50 -13.60 2.44
N LEU A 20 -1.08 -14.22 3.47
CA LEU A 20 -1.90 -15.41 3.32
C LEU A 20 -3.19 -15.08 2.54
N PRO A 21 -4.08 -16.03 2.29
CA PRO A 21 -5.27 -15.77 1.49
C PRO A 21 -6.46 -15.34 2.36
N GLY A 22 -7.22 -14.34 1.94
CA GLY A 22 -8.37 -13.80 2.69
C GLY A 22 -8.68 -12.36 2.32
N VAL A 23 -9.41 -11.65 3.19
CA VAL A 23 -9.95 -10.31 2.91
C VAL A 23 -9.37 -9.24 3.84
N THR A 24 -9.28 -8.02 3.32
CA THR A 24 -8.79 -6.86 4.07
C THR A 24 -9.96 -5.95 4.48
N HIS A 25 -10.09 -5.71 5.79
CA HIS A 25 -11.08 -4.78 6.33
C HIS A 25 -10.51 -3.37 6.38
N ALA A 26 -11.24 -2.37 5.87
CA ALA A 26 -10.91 -0.97 6.08
C ALA A 26 -11.40 -0.49 7.46
N HIS A 27 -10.48 -0.06 8.32
CA HIS A 27 -10.84 0.42 9.65
C HIS A 27 -11.55 1.77 9.61
N HIS A 28 -12.28 2.04 10.69
CA HIS A 28 -12.96 3.30 10.89
C HIS A 28 -12.00 4.49 10.75
N LEU A 29 -12.47 5.49 10.00
CA LEU A 29 -11.99 6.85 10.12
C LEU A 29 -12.43 7.42 11.48
N PRO A 30 -11.77 8.48 12.00
CA PRO A 30 -12.40 9.33 13.01
C PRO A 30 -13.81 9.71 12.55
N TRP A 31 -14.73 9.95 13.50
CA TRP A 31 -16.16 10.11 13.25
C TRP A 31 -16.42 10.94 11.98
N PRO A 32 -17.28 10.47 11.03
CA PRO A 32 -17.57 11.20 9.81
C PRO A 32 -17.92 12.67 10.07
N ASP A 33 -18.58 12.98 11.19
CA ASP A 33 -18.95 14.35 11.57
C ASP A 33 -17.75 15.21 11.97
N THR A 34 -16.77 14.68 12.71
CA THR A 34 -15.54 15.45 13.04
C THR A 34 -14.69 15.70 11.80
N LEU A 35 -14.66 14.76 10.85
CA LEU A 35 -14.03 15.01 9.56
C LEU A 35 -14.81 16.01 8.71
N ARG A 36 -16.16 15.94 8.68
CA ARG A 36 -17.02 16.88 7.93
C ARG A 36 -16.93 18.32 8.48
N GLN A 37 -17.00 18.50 9.80
CA GLN A 37 -17.01 19.83 10.44
C GLN A 37 -15.71 20.61 10.21
N SER A 38 -14.59 19.91 10.07
CA SER A 38 -13.27 20.53 9.86
C SER A 38 -12.75 20.36 8.43
N ARG A 39 -13.55 19.78 7.52
CA ARG A 39 -13.16 19.60 6.12
C ARG A 39 -13.02 20.97 5.47
N VAL A 40 -11.94 21.16 4.72
CA VAL A 40 -11.91 22.26 3.74
C VAL A 40 -13.04 21.98 2.75
N PRO A 41 -13.95 22.94 2.51
CA PRO A 41 -15.01 22.76 1.53
C PRO A 41 -14.39 22.31 0.20
N PRO A 42 -14.92 21.27 -0.45
CA PRO A 42 -14.38 20.84 -1.73
C PRO A 42 -14.46 22.02 -2.70
N SER A 43 -13.31 22.49 -3.18
CA SER A 43 -13.28 23.48 -4.25
C SER A 43 -13.83 22.85 -5.53
N SER A 44 -14.54 23.65 -6.33
CA SER A 44 -14.67 23.34 -7.75
C SER A 44 -13.33 23.64 -8.41
N PRO A 45 -12.89 22.80 -9.35
CA PRO A 45 -11.66 21.96 -9.26
C PRO A 45 -10.80 22.07 -7.98
N PRO A 46 -10.18 20.96 -7.51
CA PRO A 46 -9.31 20.97 -6.32
C PRO A 46 -8.22 22.04 -6.36
N ARG A 47 -7.94 22.66 -5.22
CA ARG A 47 -6.83 23.62 -5.09
C ARG A 47 -5.47 22.99 -5.36
N TYR A 48 -5.24 21.78 -4.85
CA TYR A 48 -3.97 21.09 -5.00
C TYR A 48 -4.05 20.00 -6.05
N PHE A 49 -3.00 19.86 -6.85
CA PHE A 49 -2.83 18.73 -7.75
C PHE A 49 -2.50 17.44 -6.98
N LEU A 50 -1.50 17.49 -6.10
CA LEU A 50 -1.06 16.31 -5.34
C LEU A 50 -0.70 16.71 -3.91
N THR A 51 -1.15 15.93 -2.93
CA THR A 51 -0.78 16.17 -1.54
C THR A 51 -0.28 14.95 -0.78
N PHE A 52 0.60 15.20 0.18
CA PHE A 52 0.91 14.26 1.26
C PHE A 52 1.39 15.00 2.50
N GLN A 53 0.94 14.55 3.67
CA GLN A 53 1.52 14.96 4.95
C GLN A 53 1.74 13.75 5.84
N GLY A 54 2.91 13.60 6.45
CA GLY A 54 3.11 12.52 7.40
C GLY A 54 4.45 12.55 8.11
N LEU A 55 4.58 11.64 9.07
CA LEU A 55 5.86 11.37 9.71
C LEU A 55 6.74 10.47 8.84
N TRP A 56 8.04 10.55 9.10
CA TRP A 56 9.01 9.55 8.64
C TRP A 56 8.54 8.19 9.13
N ASN A 57 8.50 7.24 8.21
CA ASN A 57 8.14 5.88 8.52
C ASN A 57 8.90 4.98 7.56
N VAL A 58 9.47 3.92 8.11
CA VAL A 58 10.23 2.94 7.34
C VAL A 58 9.51 1.59 7.29
N GLY A 59 8.26 1.49 7.74
CA GLY A 59 7.62 0.19 7.95
C GLY A 59 8.21 -0.55 9.14
N LYS A 60 7.54 -1.60 9.59
CA LYS A 60 7.96 -2.34 10.78
C LYS A 60 9.12 -3.26 10.43
N GLY A 61 10.24 -3.03 11.12
CA GLY A 61 11.46 -3.64 10.63
C GLY A 61 11.67 -3.21 9.18
N GLY A 62 11.58 -1.89 8.90
CA GLY A 62 12.30 -1.16 7.83
C GLY A 62 12.09 -1.66 6.42
N THR A 63 10.90 -2.20 6.20
CA THR A 63 10.37 -2.78 4.97
C THR A 63 10.03 -1.75 3.91
N SER A 64 10.04 -0.45 4.24
CA SER A 64 9.82 0.63 3.30
C SER A 64 10.80 1.77 3.52
N PHE A 65 11.13 2.48 2.43
CA PHE A 65 12.01 3.64 2.44
C PHE A 65 11.36 4.88 1.80
N VAL A 66 10.14 4.75 1.28
CA VAL A 66 9.52 5.76 0.40
C VAL A 66 9.45 7.12 1.06
N ARG A 67 8.94 7.19 2.30
CA ARG A 67 8.78 8.47 3.01
C ARG A 67 10.11 9.11 3.35
N LEU A 68 11.11 8.30 3.70
CA LEU A 68 12.45 8.79 4.05
C LEU A 68 13.13 9.40 2.81
N ASN A 69 13.10 8.69 1.69
CA ASN A 69 13.70 9.14 0.44
C ASN A 69 13.01 10.39 -0.09
N MET A 70 11.67 10.40 -0.11
CA MET A 70 10.91 11.58 -0.48
C MET A 70 11.19 12.77 0.43
N ALA A 71 11.30 12.56 1.75
CA ALA A 71 11.63 13.62 2.69
C ALA A 71 13.01 14.22 2.42
N ALA A 72 13.99 13.39 2.07
CA ALA A 72 15.33 13.83 1.73
C ALA A 72 15.36 14.64 0.43
N ILE A 73 14.59 14.25 -0.58
CA ILE A 73 14.56 14.91 -1.90
C ILE A 73 13.76 16.23 -1.87
N LEU A 74 12.57 16.19 -1.25
CA LEU A 74 11.55 17.24 -1.36
C LEU A 74 11.65 18.33 -0.29
N ASN A 75 12.17 18.01 0.90
CA ASN A 75 12.35 19.02 1.93
C ASN A 75 13.64 19.81 1.64
N SER A 76 13.60 20.65 0.61
CA SER A 76 14.64 21.56 0.11
C SER A 76 15.27 22.50 1.15
N THR A 77 14.84 22.43 2.42
CA THR A 77 15.34 23.23 3.54
C THR A 77 16.41 22.50 4.37
N LYS A 78 16.77 21.26 4.05
CA LYS A 78 17.77 20.48 4.82
C LYS A 78 18.80 19.82 3.93
N LYS A 79 20.04 19.75 4.42
CA LYS A 79 21.12 18.95 3.80
C LYS A 79 20.65 17.50 3.65
N LEU A 80 20.90 16.92 2.47
CA LEU A 80 20.62 15.51 2.20
C LEU A 80 21.27 14.61 3.26
N PRO A 81 20.61 13.53 3.70
CA PRO A 81 21.21 12.58 4.63
C PRO A 81 22.46 11.95 4.02
N LYS A 82 23.51 11.79 4.82
CA LYS A 82 24.80 11.20 4.38
C LYS A 82 24.75 9.67 4.23
N ALA A 83 23.76 9.03 4.84
CA ALA A 83 23.50 7.60 4.75
C ALA A 83 22.03 7.36 5.10
N MET A 84 21.42 6.37 4.44
CA MET A 84 20.13 5.82 4.79
C MET A 84 20.26 4.30 4.87
N LYS A 85 19.52 3.66 5.77
CA LYS A 85 19.55 2.20 5.94
C LYS A 85 18.13 1.68 6.04
N SER A 86 17.91 0.48 5.50
CA SER A 86 16.73 -0.30 5.82
C SER A 86 16.84 -0.77 7.28
N SER A 87 15.79 -1.38 7.79
CA SER A 87 15.81 -2.10 9.07
C SER A 87 16.78 -3.25 9.16
N ALA A 88 17.00 -3.94 8.04
CA ALA A 88 17.93 -5.04 7.94
C ALA A 88 19.37 -4.52 8.03
N GLY A 89 19.55 -3.19 8.09
CA GLY A 89 20.85 -2.53 8.13
C GLY A 89 21.42 -2.26 6.75
N GLU A 90 20.73 -2.69 5.69
CA GLU A 90 21.18 -2.55 4.30
C GLU A 90 21.21 -1.08 3.89
N PRO A 91 22.28 -0.60 3.24
CA PRO A 91 22.36 0.77 2.76
C PRO A 91 21.28 1.03 1.70
N LEU A 92 20.51 2.09 1.90
CA LEU A 92 19.52 2.56 0.95
C LEU A 92 20.13 3.58 0.01
N PRO A 93 19.67 3.65 -1.26
CA PRO A 93 20.12 4.65 -2.21
C PRO A 93 19.90 6.06 -1.66
N LEU A 94 20.95 6.89 -1.73
CA LEU A 94 20.87 8.30 -1.37
C LEU A 94 20.36 9.11 -2.56
N PRO A 95 19.46 10.07 -2.32
CA PRO A 95 19.06 11.00 -3.35
C PRO A 95 20.22 11.87 -3.81
N SER A 96 20.44 11.93 -5.12
CA SER A 96 21.52 12.68 -5.76
C SER A 96 21.13 14.12 -6.11
N VAL A 97 19.84 14.46 -6.10
CA VAL A 97 19.31 15.76 -6.55
C VAL A 97 18.18 16.21 -5.62
N SER A 98 18.22 17.47 -5.18
CA SER A 98 17.06 18.13 -4.52
C SER A 98 16.02 18.51 -5.56
N TYR A 99 14.74 18.34 -5.26
CA TYR A 99 13.65 18.70 -6.17
C TYR A 99 12.63 19.58 -5.48
N GLU A 100 12.34 20.73 -6.09
CA GLU A 100 11.27 21.62 -5.68
C GLU A 100 10.03 21.31 -6.54
N PRO A 101 8.93 20.84 -5.94
CA PRO A 101 7.72 20.52 -6.68
C PRO A 101 6.97 21.80 -7.13
N PRO A 102 6.09 21.70 -8.14
CA PRO A 102 5.23 22.81 -8.54
C PRO A 102 4.38 23.35 -7.39
N SER A 103 3.93 24.60 -7.47
CA SER A 103 3.18 25.28 -6.38
C SER A 103 1.84 24.63 -6.03
N ASP A 104 1.27 23.83 -6.93
CA ASP A 104 0.04 23.07 -6.73
C ASP A 104 0.27 21.69 -6.11
N VAL A 105 1.52 21.32 -5.82
CA VAL A 105 1.90 20.08 -5.15
C VAL A 105 2.42 20.37 -3.75
N PHE A 106 1.81 19.74 -2.74
CA PHE A 106 2.20 19.91 -1.35
C PHE A 106 2.56 18.57 -0.70
N ILE A 107 3.86 18.32 -0.51
CA ILE A 107 4.36 17.12 0.17
C ILE A 107 5.20 17.55 1.38
N SER A 108 4.75 17.20 2.58
CA SER A 108 5.43 17.54 3.84
C SER A 108 5.66 16.28 4.67
N ILE A 109 6.93 15.93 4.86
CA ILE A 109 7.33 14.70 5.55
C ILE A 109 8.27 15.05 6.71
N ALA A 110 7.78 14.95 7.94
CA ALA A 110 8.48 15.39 9.14
C ALA A 110 9.19 14.23 9.86
N GLY A 111 10.44 14.46 10.29
CA GLY A 111 11.22 13.45 11.01
C GLY A 111 10.79 13.23 12.46
N GLN A 112 10.13 14.20 13.09
CA GLN A 112 9.68 14.13 14.47
C GLN A 112 8.29 14.78 14.62
N GLU A 113 7.51 14.29 15.59
CA GLU A 113 6.13 14.72 15.84
C GLU A 113 5.97 16.22 16.20
N PRO A 114 6.83 16.84 17.02
CA PRO A 114 6.68 18.26 17.35
C PRO A 114 6.71 19.16 16.10
N HIS A 115 7.69 18.93 15.21
CA HIS A 115 7.79 19.64 13.94
C HIS A 115 6.67 19.31 12.95
N PHE A 116 6.06 18.13 13.09
CA PHE A 116 4.93 17.75 12.26
C PHE A 116 3.72 18.63 12.57
N LYS A 117 3.42 18.88 13.85
CA LYS A 117 2.25 19.68 14.27
C LYS A 117 2.30 21.12 13.71
N GLU A 118 3.48 21.72 13.67
CA GLU A 118 3.69 23.09 13.16
C GLU A 118 3.46 23.21 11.63
N LYS A 119 3.74 22.14 10.88
CA LYS A 119 3.60 22.11 9.40
C LYS A 119 2.32 21.43 8.92
N ARG A 120 1.42 21.07 9.85
CA ARG A 120 0.25 20.24 9.60
C ARG A 120 -0.89 21.05 9.01
N HIS A 121 -0.95 21.13 7.68
CA HIS A 121 -2.18 21.50 6.98
C HIS A 121 -3.02 20.26 6.69
N TYR A 122 -3.33 19.47 7.71
CA TYR A 122 -3.89 18.12 7.54
C TYR A 122 -5.08 18.10 6.59
N TYR A 123 -5.97 19.09 6.65
CA TYR A 123 -7.16 19.10 5.82
C TYR A 123 -6.94 19.45 4.35
N SER A 124 -5.73 19.89 3.95
CA SER A 124 -5.39 20.11 2.53
C SER A 124 -5.54 18.84 1.68
N LEU A 125 -5.40 17.66 2.29
CA LEU A 125 -5.61 16.38 1.61
C LEU A 125 -7.06 16.18 1.11
N PHE A 126 -8.03 16.87 1.72
CA PHE A 126 -9.44 16.84 1.29
C PHE A 126 -9.75 17.82 0.15
N ASP A 127 -8.75 18.60 -0.29
CA ASP A 127 -8.85 19.62 -1.33
C ASP A 127 -7.79 19.38 -2.43
N SER A 128 -7.57 18.10 -2.77
CA SER A 128 -6.53 17.66 -3.71
C SER A 128 -7.09 16.79 -4.82
N ALA A 129 -6.56 16.88 -6.05
CA ALA A 129 -6.86 15.93 -7.13
C ALA A 129 -6.36 14.53 -6.78
N TYR A 130 -5.09 14.44 -6.38
CA TYR A 130 -4.42 13.22 -5.96
C TYR A 130 -3.94 13.35 -4.50
N SER A 131 -3.88 12.23 -3.78
CA SER A 131 -3.21 12.17 -2.49
C SER A 131 -2.30 10.94 -2.42
N LEU A 132 -1.05 11.12 -2.00
CA LEU A 132 -0.15 9.98 -1.84
C LEU A 132 -0.62 9.11 -0.67
N VAL A 133 -0.66 7.81 -0.90
CA VAL A 133 -0.90 6.78 0.09
C VAL A 133 0.33 5.91 0.16
N MET A 134 1.32 6.38 0.93
CA MET A 134 2.58 5.67 1.12
C MET A 134 2.53 4.69 2.29
N HIS A 135 3.29 3.61 2.17
CA HIS A 135 3.61 2.67 3.23
C HIS A 135 3.85 3.40 4.57
N GLY A 136 3.16 2.94 5.63
CA GLY A 136 3.21 3.49 6.97
C GLY A 136 4.08 2.67 7.91
N HIS A 137 3.56 2.39 9.12
CA HIS A 137 4.17 1.41 10.03
C HIS A 137 3.95 -0.04 9.57
N GLY A 138 2.98 -0.22 8.69
CA GLY A 138 2.70 -1.43 7.93
C GLY A 138 2.40 -1.02 6.49
N ARG A 139 2.23 -2.01 5.61
CA ARG A 139 1.74 -1.80 4.24
C ARG A 139 0.43 -0.99 4.20
N TRP A 140 -0.39 -1.15 5.23
CA TRP A 140 -1.64 -0.42 5.40
C TRP A 140 -1.43 1.02 5.88
N SER A 141 -2.24 1.92 5.35
CA SER A 141 -2.21 3.33 5.71
C SER A 141 -3.61 3.87 5.92
N TYR A 142 -3.85 4.51 7.08
CA TYR A 142 -5.10 5.24 7.34
C TYR A 142 -5.34 6.35 6.31
N ARG A 143 -4.27 6.81 5.65
CA ARG A 143 -4.30 7.77 4.55
C ARG A 143 -5.20 7.35 3.40
N LEU A 144 -5.36 6.04 3.14
CA LEU A 144 -6.24 5.58 2.08
C LEU A 144 -7.68 6.02 2.34
N MET A 145 -8.18 5.80 3.56
CA MET A 145 -9.54 6.18 3.91
C MET A 145 -9.72 7.70 3.97
N GLU A 146 -8.71 8.44 4.46
CA GLU A 146 -8.72 9.91 4.44
C GLU A 146 -8.82 10.44 3.01
N CYS A 147 -8.02 9.88 2.09
CA CYS A 147 -8.01 10.23 0.68
C CYS A 147 -9.36 9.97 0.00
N LEU A 148 -9.91 8.76 0.17
CA LEU A 148 -11.20 8.38 -0.44
C LEU A 148 -12.35 9.23 0.11
N SER A 149 -12.39 9.49 1.42
CA SER A 149 -13.41 10.35 2.03
C SER A 149 -13.33 11.81 1.56
N GLY A 150 -12.13 12.25 1.18
CA GLY A 150 -11.89 13.52 0.51
C GLY A 150 -12.31 13.56 -0.96
N GLY A 151 -12.64 12.43 -1.57
CA GLY A 151 -12.88 12.33 -3.00
C GLY A 151 -11.62 12.54 -3.85
N ALA A 152 -10.43 12.47 -3.23
CA ALA A 152 -9.16 12.56 -3.92
C ALA A 152 -8.76 11.17 -4.47
N ILE A 153 -7.99 11.15 -5.55
CA ILE A 153 -7.53 9.92 -6.18
C ILE A 153 -6.29 9.42 -5.42
N PRO A 154 -6.34 8.24 -4.77
CA PRO A 154 -5.19 7.69 -4.06
C PRO A 154 -4.07 7.30 -5.03
N VAL A 155 -2.86 7.79 -4.77
CA VAL A 155 -1.63 7.36 -5.43
C VAL A 155 -0.88 6.44 -4.45
N ILE A 156 -0.99 5.14 -4.67
CA ILE A 156 -0.58 4.12 -3.70
C ILE A 156 0.86 3.70 -3.98
N MET A 157 1.73 3.84 -2.97
CA MET A 157 3.13 3.36 -2.97
C MET A 157 3.36 2.55 -1.69
N ALA A 158 2.85 1.32 -1.72
CA ALA A 158 2.95 0.35 -0.63
C ALA A 158 2.95 -1.06 -1.24
N GLU A 159 4.14 -1.60 -1.49
CA GLU A 159 4.28 -2.85 -2.24
C GLU A 159 3.73 -4.05 -1.46
N GLY A 160 3.00 -4.90 -2.18
CA GLY A 160 2.35 -6.07 -1.61
C GLY A 160 1.18 -5.74 -0.68
N TRP A 161 0.62 -4.53 -0.71
CA TRP A 161 -0.63 -4.24 0.02
C TRP A 161 -1.83 -4.77 -0.76
N CYS A 162 -2.58 -5.74 -0.20
CA CYS A 162 -3.91 -6.02 -0.74
C CYS A 162 -4.94 -5.05 -0.15
N LEU A 163 -5.63 -4.39 -1.05
CA LEU A 163 -6.49 -3.28 -0.75
C LEU A 163 -7.82 -3.78 -0.15
N PRO A 164 -8.51 -2.94 0.64
CA PRO A 164 -9.78 -3.32 1.20
C PRO A 164 -10.80 -3.69 0.10
N TYR A 165 -11.45 -4.84 0.25
CA TYR A 165 -12.56 -5.27 -0.60
C TYR A 165 -12.24 -5.37 -2.10
N GLU A 166 -11.04 -5.87 -2.47
CA GLU A 166 -10.64 -6.11 -3.87
C GLU A 166 -11.61 -6.98 -4.67
N GLU A 167 -12.40 -7.85 -4.02
CA GLU A 167 -13.46 -8.62 -4.68
C GLU A 167 -14.65 -7.77 -5.14
N LEU A 168 -14.81 -6.58 -4.57
CA LEU A 168 -15.96 -5.70 -4.81
C LEU A 168 -15.60 -4.43 -5.56
N ILE A 169 -14.33 -4.03 -5.49
CA ILE A 169 -13.84 -2.74 -5.96
C ILE A 169 -12.76 -2.98 -7.00
N ASP A 170 -13.03 -2.49 -8.20
CA ASP A 170 -12.00 -2.32 -9.22
C ASP A 170 -11.13 -1.11 -8.86
N TRP A 171 -10.00 -1.39 -8.20
CA TRP A 171 -9.09 -0.35 -7.71
C TRP A 171 -8.37 0.38 -8.84
N GLU A 172 -8.24 -0.20 -10.03
CA GLU A 172 -7.60 0.46 -11.18
C GLU A 172 -8.43 1.66 -11.68
N GLN A 173 -9.75 1.62 -11.46
CA GLN A 173 -10.64 2.72 -11.83
C GLN A 173 -10.61 3.90 -10.87
N ILE A 174 -10.08 3.73 -9.65
CA ILE A 174 -10.16 4.74 -8.58
C ILE A 174 -8.81 5.07 -7.96
N SER A 175 -7.72 4.44 -8.38
CA SER A 175 -6.40 4.65 -7.80
C SER A 175 -5.30 4.62 -8.87
N VAL A 176 -4.14 5.15 -8.51
CA VAL A 176 -2.91 5.02 -9.29
C VAL A 176 -1.90 4.28 -8.43
N GLN A 177 -1.51 3.07 -8.81
CA GLN A 177 -0.50 2.29 -8.09
C GLN A 177 0.87 2.55 -8.69
N ARG A 178 1.88 2.79 -7.85
CA ARG A 178 3.27 3.06 -8.25
C ARG A 178 4.23 2.22 -7.38
N PRO A 179 5.34 1.73 -7.93
CA PRO A 179 6.34 1.00 -7.16
C PRO A 179 6.97 1.90 -6.10
N GLU A 180 7.38 1.32 -4.96
CA GLU A 180 8.02 2.07 -3.87
C GLU A 180 9.33 2.73 -4.33
N ALA A 181 9.99 2.16 -5.34
CA ALA A 181 11.17 2.73 -5.98
C ALA A 181 10.95 4.16 -6.52
N MET A 182 9.72 4.56 -6.90
CA MET A 182 9.44 5.95 -7.30
C MET A 182 9.59 6.97 -6.17
N GLY A 183 9.71 6.53 -4.90
CA GLY A 183 10.09 7.40 -3.80
C GLY A 183 11.48 8.03 -3.94
N LEU A 184 12.30 7.53 -4.87
CA LEU A 184 13.60 8.10 -5.25
C LEU A 184 13.52 9.13 -6.39
N ASP A 185 12.38 9.21 -7.07
CA ASP A 185 12.16 10.13 -8.20
C ASP A 185 10.77 10.77 -8.10
N PRO A 186 10.60 11.72 -7.15
CA PRO A 186 9.33 12.42 -7.00
C PRO A 186 8.97 13.25 -8.23
N ARG A 187 9.95 13.67 -9.05
CA ARG A 187 9.67 14.38 -10.30
C ARG A 187 8.93 13.46 -11.27
N ALA A 188 9.51 12.30 -11.58
CA ALA A 188 8.88 11.33 -12.49
C ALA A 188 7.52 10.85 -11.96
N LEU A 189 7.38 10.70 -10.63
CA LEU A 189 6.09 10.38 -10.02
C LEU A 189 5.04 11.46 -10.33
N ILE A 190 5.36 12.73 -10.13
CA ILE A 190 4.43 13.86 -10.32
C ILE A 190 4.11 14.06 -11.80
N GLU A 191 5.12 14.02 -12.67
CA GLU A 191 4.96 14.18 -14.12
C GLU A 191 4.21 13.00 -14.76
N GLY A 192 4.30 11.81 -14.17
CA GLY A 192 3.57 10.62 -14.60
C GLY A 192 2.09 10.57 -14.21
N LEU A 193 1.58 11.58 -13.50
CA LEU A 193 0.14 11.72 -13.21
C LEU A 193 -0.52 12.60 -14.27
N THR A 194 -1.69 12.18 -14.75
CA THR A 194 -2.45 12.99 -15.72
C THR A 194 -2.89 14.31 -15.08
N ARG A 195 -2.79 15.40 -15.85
CA ARG A 195 -3.30 16.74 -15.51
C ARG A 195 -4.59 17.09 -16.26
N ASP A 196 -5.17 16.13 -16.99
CA ASP A 196 -6.43 16.31 -17.71
C ASP A 196 -7.61 16.51 -16.73
N PRO A 197 -8.24 17.69 -16.69
CA PRO A 197 -9.32 17.99 -15.74
C PRO A 197 -10.53 17.06 -15.91
N GLU A 198 -10.86 16.64 -17.13
CA GLU A 198 -12.03 15.78 -17.36
C GLU A 198 -11.82 14.39 -16.78
N ARG A 199 -10.66 13.79 -17.06
CA ARG A 199 -10.27 12.49 -16.50
C ARG A 199 -10.16 12.55 -14.98
N ILE A 200 -9.53 13.59 -14.43
CA ILE A 200 -9.43 13.78 -12.97
C ILE A 200 -10.82 13.86 -12.35
N ASN A 201 -11.71 14.70 -12.89
CA ASN A 201 -13.06 14.89 -12.33
C ASN A 201 -13.90 13.62 -12.42
N ALA A 202 -13.81 12.88 -13.53
CA ALA A 202 -14.49 11.60 -13.70
C ALA A 202 -14.00 10.56 -12.67
N THR A 203 -12.69 10.40 -12.50
CA THR A 203 -12.13 9.47 -11.51
C THR A 203 -12.47 9.88 -10.09
N ARG A 204 -12.42 11.16 -9.74
CA ARG A 204 -12.82 11.66 -8.41
C ARG A 204 -14.29 11.41 -8.11
N LYS A 205 -15.17 11.60 -9.10
CA LYS A 205 -16.60 11.26 -8.97
C LYS A 205 -16.76 9.77 -8.65
N ARG A 206 -16.02 8.92 -9.37
CA ARG A 206 -16.01 7.47 -9.12
C ARG A 206 -15.49 7.10 -7.73
N VAL A 207 -14.43 7.76 -7.26
CA VAL A 207 -13.91 7.62 -5.89
C VAL A 207 -15.02 7.92 -4.87
N ALA A 208 -15.74 9.04 -5.02
CA ALA A 208 -16.82 9.40 -4.12
C ALA A 208 -17.96 8.37 -4.11
N GLU A 209 -18.37 7.88 -5.27
CA GLU A 209 -19.38 6.81 -5.40
C GLU A 209 -18.97 5.52 -4.67
N VAL A 210 -17.72 5.08 -4.88
CA VAL A 210 -17.18 3.88 -4.20
C VAL A 210 -17.08 4.11 -2.70
N TYR A 211 -16.63 5.30 -2.28
CA TYR A 211 -16.54 5.68 -0.88
C TYR A 211 -17.91 5.59 -0.19
N GLU A 212 -18.93 6.27 -0.70
CA GLU A 212 -20.26 6.26 -0.09
C GLU A 212 -20.86 4.85 -0.04
N LYS A 213 -20.67 4.07 -1.12
CA LYS A 213 -21.21 2.71 -1.23
C LYS A 213 -20.57 1.72 -0.27
N HIS A 214 -19.23 1.73 -0.16
CA HIS A 214 -18.48 0.67 0.53
C HIS A 214 -17.85 1.09 1.86
N PHE A 215 -17.63 2.39 2.06
CA PHE A 215 -16.83 2.91 3.18
C PHE A 215 -17.53 3.97 4.04
N GLY A 216 -18.58 4.63 3.54
CA GLY A 216 -19.15 5.84 4.15
C GLY A 216 -19.71 5.66 5.56
N THR A 217 -20.28 4.48 5.86
CA THR A 217 -20.85 4.17 7.19
C THR A 217 -20.25 2.89 7.78
N TYR A 218 -20.45 2.67 9.08
CA TYR A 218 -20.05 1.42 9.72
C TYR A 218 -20.74 0.21 9.07
N GLN A 219 -22.05 0.34 8.82
CA GLN A 219 -22.86 -0.68 8.15
C GLN A 219 -22.33 -0.98 6.76
N SER A 220 -22.05 0.04 5.94
CA SER A 220 -21.47 -0.13 4.60
C SER A 220 -20.15 -0.92 4.65
N ARG A 221 -19.26 -0.59 5.61
CA ARG A 221 -17.96 -1.26 5.77
C ARG A 221 -18.10 -2.73 6.18
N ILE A 222 -18.99 -3.04 7.12
CA ILE A 222 -19.22 -4.43 7.56
C ILE A 222 -19.91 -5.23 6.46
N THR A 223 -20.91 -4.67 5.79
CA THR A 223 -21.55 -5.32 4.64
C THR A 223 -20.56 -5.59 3.51
N ALA A 224 -19.69 -4.63 3.17
CA ALA A 224 -18.64 -4.81 2.17
C ALA A 224 -17.65 -5.91 2.58
N LEU A 225 -17.24 -5.95 3.86
CA LEU A 225 -16.38 -7.00 4.38
C LEU A 225 -17.00 -8.39 4.21
N LEU A 226 -18.24 -8.58 4.65
CA LEU A 226 -18.94 -9.87 4.56
C LEU A 226 -19.13 -10.31 3.10
N ARG A 227 -19.51 -9.38 2.21
CA ARG A 227 -19.67 -9.67 0.78
C ARG A 227 -18.34 -10.03 0.11
N SER A 228 -17.29 -9.28 0.39
CA SER A 228 -15.93 -9.58 -0.08
C SER A 228 -15.50 -10.98 0.40
N ALA A 229 -15.75 -11.32 1.67
CA ALA A 229 -15.44 -12.64 2.21
C ALA A 229 -16.21 -13.78 1.51
N VAL A 230 -17.50 -13.58 1.19
CA VAL A 230 -18.29 -14.57 0.46
C VAL A 230 -17.76 -14.79 -0.96
N LEU A 231 -17.49 -13.72 -1.71
CA LEU A 231 -16.91 -13.81 -3.05
C LEU A 231 -15.52 -14.45 -3.00
N TRP A 232 -14.73 -14.08 -2.00
CA TRP A 232 -13.42 -14.64 -1.78
C TRP A 232 -13.50 -16.15 -1.53
N LYS A 233 -14.46 -16.61 -0.72
CA LYS A 233 -14.69 -18.03 -0.42
C LYS A 233 -15.18 -18.82 -1.63
N GLN A 234 -16.00 -18.24 -2.51
CA GLN A 234 -16.48 -18.91 -3.73
C GLN A 234 -15.34 -19.30 -4.68
N ALA A 235 -14.28 -18.49 -4.72
CA ALA A 235 -13.07 -18.75 -5.50
C ALA A 235 -11.95 -19.45 -4.70
N TRP A 236 -12.26 -20.00 -3.50
CA TRP A 236 -11.26 -20.52 -2.56
C TRP A 236 -10.33 -21.57 -3.18
N GLN A 237 -10.86 -22.55 -3.91
CA GLN A 237 -10.04 -23.68 -4.39
C GLN A 237 -8.94 -23.25 -5.36
N GLU A 238 -9.23 -22.29 -6.24
CA GLU A 238 -8.24 -21.72 -7.15
C GLU A 238 -7.21 -20.86 -6.40
N ARG A 239 -7.69 -20.04 -5.46
CA ARG A 239 -6.85 -19.17 -4.62
C ARG A 239 -5.93 -19.96 -3.70
N GLU A 240 -6.42 -21.04 -3.09
CA GLU A 240 -5.67 -21.98 -2.27
C GLU A 240 -4.55 -22.63 -3.08
N ARG A 241 -4.83 -23.10 -4.31
CA ARG A 241 -3.82 -23.66 -5.21
C ARG A 241 -2.72 -22.64 -5.52
N SER A 242 -3.08 -21.39 -5.82
CA SER A 242 -2.11 -20.32 -6.03
C SER A 242 -1.26 -20.04 -4.78
N THR A 243 -1.86 -20.16 -3.61
CA THR A 243 -1.18 -19.93 -2.32
C THR A 243 -0.20 -21.04 -2.01
N LEU A 244 -0.62 -22.29 -2.16
CA LEU A 244 0.25 -23.45 -1.95
C LEU A 244 1.45 -23.40 -2.89
N ARG A 245 1.27 -22.95 -4.13
CA ARG A 245 2.38 -22.69 -5.07
C ARG A 245 3.33 -21.61 -4.54
N MET A 246 2.81 -20.45 -4.12
CA MET A 246 3.63 -19.38 -3.53
C MET A 246 4.42 -19.85 -2.31
N LEU A 247 3.78 -20.58 -1.39
CA LEU A 247 4.44 -21.13 -0.20
C LEU A 247 5.51 -22.16 -0.57
N ALA A 248 5.24 -22.99 -1.58
CA ALA A 248 6.22 -23.94 -2.10
C ALA A 248 7.43 -23.21 -2.71
N ASP A 249 7.22 -22.17 -3.51
CA ASP A 249 8.30 -21.38 -4.12
C ASP A 249 9.21 -20.74 -3.06
N VAL A 250 8.60 -20.21 -1.99
CA VAL A 250 9.33 -19.62 -0.86
C VAL A 250 10.11 -20.69 -0.11
N PHE A 251 9.49 -21.84 0.18
CA PHE A 251 10.16 -22.96 0.84
C PHE A 251 11.35 -23.47 0.01
N VAL A 252 11.19 -23.59 -1.31
CA VAL A 252 12.27 -23.99 -2.23
C VAL A 252 13.41 -22.98 -2.20
N LYS A 253 13.09 -21.68 -2.19
CA LYS A 253 14.09 -20.61 -2.12
C LYS A 253 14.86 -20.59 -0.80
N GLU A 254 14.18 -20.80 0.34
CA GLU A 254 14.80 -20.76 1.67
C GLU A 254 15.49 -22.08 2.05
N HIS A 255 15.09 -23.20 1.45
CA HIS A 255 15.58 -24.54 1.76
C HIS A 255 15.93 -25.37 0.52
N PRO A 256 16.80 -24.89 -0.39
CA PRO A 256 17.12 -25.59 -1.64
C PRO A 256 17.64 -27.02 -1.40
N ASP A 257 18.42 -27.22 -0.35
CA ASP A 257 19.03 -28.52 0.01
C ASP A 257 17.98 -29.56 0.45
N LYS A 258 16.89 -29.11 1.10
CA LYS A 258 15.82 -30.01 1.56
C LYS A 258 14.99 -30.51 0.38
N VAL A 259 14.77 -29.68 -0.63
CA VAL A 259 14.01 -30.06 -1.84
C VAL A 259 14.79 -31.09 -2.66
N LEU A 260 16.09 -30.88 -2.83
CA LEU A 260 16.97 -31.84 -3.53
C LEU A 260 16.99 -33.22 -2.85
N LYS A 261 16.90 -33.27 -1.52
CA LYS A 261 16.82 -34.53 -0.76
C LYS A 261 15.53 -35.33 -1.05
N TYR A 262 14.39 -34.66 -1.24
CA TYR A 262 13.14 -35.35 -1.59
C TYR A 262 13.12 -35.80 -3.06
N LEU A 263 13.60 -34.96 -3.99
CA LEU A 263 13.68 -35.32 -5.41
C LEU A 263 14.68 -36.45 -5.70
N SER A 264 15.75 -36.55 -4.91
CA SER A 264 16.71 -37.66 -4.98
C SER A 264 16.20 -38.94 -4.32
N ALA A 265 15.34 -38.84 -3.29
CA ALA A 265 14.70 -39.99 -2.68
C ALA A 265 13.64 -40.62 -3.60
N ASP A 266 12.82 -39.82 -4.29
CA ASP A 266 11.83 -40.33 -5.27
C ASP A 266 12.51 -41.05 -6.44
N ARG A 267 13.64 -40.53 -6.96
CA ARG A 267 14.43 -41.21 -8.00
C ARG A 267 15.06 -42.52 -7.52
N ALA A 268 15.37 -42.63 -6.23
CA ALA A 268 15.91 -43.86 -5.65
C ALA A 268 14.83 -44.95 -5.48
N ASP A 269 13.58 -44.56 -5.22
CA ASP A 269 12.44 -45.49 -5.13
C ASP A 269 11.91 -45.91 -6.53
N GLU A 270 11.94 -45.03 -7.53
CA GLU A 270 11.67 -45.40 -8.93
C GLU A 270 12.72 -46.37 -9.50
N ALA A 271 13.99 -46.22 -9.12
CA ALA A 271 15.06 -47.14 -9.51
C ALA A 271 14.98 -48.51 -8.81
N ARG A 272 14.35 -48.59 -7.62
CA ARG A 272 14.12 -49.85 -6.90
C ARG A 272 12.91 -50.62 -7.44
N THR A 273 11.87 -49.93 -7.89
CA THR A 273 10.67 -50.55 -8.45
C THR A 273 10.87 -51.09 -9.86
N THR A 274 11.73 -50.46 -10.67
CA THR A 274 12.10 -50.93 -12.01
C THR A 274 13.03 -52.15 -12.00
N ASN A 275 13.86 -52.32 -10.97
CA ASN A 275 14.72 -53.50 -10.80
C ASN A 275 14.02 -54.71 -10.14
N GLY A 276 12.77 -54.56 -9.69
CA GLY A 276 11.99 -55.62 -9.02
C GLY A 276 11.12 -56.48 -9.94
N THR A 277 11.05 -56.20 -11.24
CA THR A 277 10.11 -56.86 -12.18
C THR A 277 10.76 -57.83 -13.17
N SER A 278 12.05 -58.14 -13.04
CA SER A 278 12.77 -59.10 -13.89
C SER A 278 13.22 -60.35 -13.12
N ALA A 279 12.27 -61.14 -12.62
CA ALA A 279 12.50 -62.54 -12.26
C ALA A 279 11.16 -63.29 -12.19
N ARG A 280 10.71 -63.80 -13.34
CA ARG A 280 9.86 -65.00 -13.45
C ARG A 280 10.32 -65.81 -14.65
#